data_AF-A0A955UPQ4-F1
#
_entry.id   AF-A0A955UPQ4-F1
#
_cell.length_a   1.000
_cell.length_b   1.000
_cell.length_c   1.000
_cell.angle_alpha   90.00
_cell.angle_beta   90.00
_cell.angle_gamma   90.00
#
_symmetry.space_group_name_H-M   'P 1'
#
loop_
_entity.id
_entity.type
_entity.pdbx_description
1 polymer ?
#
loop_
_entity_poly.entity_id
_entity_poly.type
_entity_poly.pdbx_seq_one_letter_code
_entity_poly.pdbx_strand_id
1 'polypeptide(L)'
;MSPRNQLEESIEHLRQELAEGQPLSAADRALLDRTLAEVASHLEAEEPGLAESVAEGVYEELQELAERVEHTRPNLSIVLGRIVDALSQLGI
;
A
#
# COMPACT_ATOMS: atom_id res chain seq x y z
N MET A 1 -9.65 6.03 15.83
CA MET A 1 -9.30 4.72 15.27
C MET A 1 -7.80 4.59 15.23
N SER A 2 -7.24 3.43 15.58
CA SER A 2 -5.80 3.21 15.50
C SER A 2 -5.33 3.28 14.05
N PRO A 3 -4.16 3.88 13.76
CA PRO A 3 -3.64 3.99 12.39
C PRO A 3 -3.42 2.61 11.72
N ARG A 4 -3.15 1.56 12.52
CA ARG A 4 -3.15 0.16 12.08
C ARG A 4 -4.49 -0.29 11.49
N ASN A 5 -5.60 -0.01 12.16
CA ASN A 5 -6.93 -0.38 11.65
C ASN A 5 -7.27 0.36 10.35
N GLN A 6 -6.84 1.62 10.22
CA GLN A 6 -7.06 2.38 8.98
C GLN A 6 -6.28 1.80 7.80
N LEU A 7 -5.06 1.33 8.06
CA LEU A 7 -4.23 0.65 7.07
C LEU A 7 -4.86 -0.68 6.65
N GLU A 8 -5.32 -1.50 7.61
CA GLU A 8 -6.02 -2.76 7.31
C GLU A 8 -7.29 -2.51 6.46
N GLU A 9 -8.13 -1.54 6.84
CA GLU A 9 -9.32 -1.16 6.06
C GLU A 9 -8.96 -0.70 4.64
N SER A 10 -7.89 0.09 4.50
CA SER A 10 -7.44 0.58 3.20
C SER A 10 -6.91 -0.55 2.31
N ILE A 11 -6.22 -1.53 2.89
CA ILE A 11 -5.74 -2.73 2.19
C ILE A 11 -6.90 -3.63 1.77
N GLU A 12 -7.90 -3.83 2.63
CA GLU A 12 -9.11 -4.59 2.26
C GLU A 12 -9.86 -3.91 1.12
N HIS A 13 -10.00 -2.60 1.18
CA HIS A 13 -10.66 -1.82 0.13
C HIS A 13 -9.89 -1.88 -1.19
N LEU A 14 -8.56 -1.82 -1.13
CA LEU A 14 -7.68 -2.03 -2.30
C LEU A 14 -7.91 -3.41 -2.93
N ARG A 15 -7.98 -4.47 -2.10
CA ARG A 15 -8.22 -5.84 -2.58
C ARG A 15 -9.59 -6.00 -3.23
N GLN A 16 -10.63 -5.33 -2.71
CA GLN A 16 -11.94 -5.30 -3.34
C GLN A 16 -11.90 -4.58 -4.70
N GLU A 17 -11.30 -3.39 -4.78
CA GLU A 17 -11.16 -2.66 -6.05
C GLU A 17 -10.39 -3.46 -7.12
N LEU A 18 -9.42 -4.26 -6.69
CA LEU A 18 -8.66 -5.18 -7.55
C LEU A 18 -9.45 -6.42 -7.99
N ALA A 19 -10.46 -6.82 -7.24
CA ALA A 19 -11.33 -7.95 -7.56
C ALA A 19 -12.51 -7.53 -8.45
N GLU A 20 -13.03 -6.32 -8.26
CA GLU A 20 -14.23 -5.83 -8.95
C GLU A 20 -13.96 -5.05 -10.23
N GLY A 21 -12.77 -4.45 -10.39
CA GLY A 21 -12.45 -3.68 -11.59
C GLY A 21 -11.51 -4.35 -12.58
N GLN A 22 -11.05 -3.59 -13.58
CA GLN A 22 -10.20 -4.10 -14.66
C GLN A 22 -8.89 -4.72 -14.13
N PRO A 23 -8.52 -5.94 -14.55
CA PRO A 23 -7.33 -6.60 -14.03
C PRO A 23 -6.10 -5.71 -14.21
N LEU A 24 -5.35 -5.50 -13.12
CA LEU A 24 -4.01 -4.90 -13.19
C LEU A 24 -3.11 -5.76 -14.08
N SER A 25 -2.07 -5.15 -14.64
CA SER A 25 -1.01 -5.92 -15.29
C SER A 25 -0.40 -6.90 -14.27
N ALA A 26 0.09 -8.05 -14.74
CA ALA A 26 0.70 -9.03 -13.85
C ALA A 26 1.89 -8.46 -13.06
N ALA A 27 2.62 -7.51 -13.66
CA ALA A 27 3.72 -6.80 -13.01
C ALA A 27 3.22 -5.88 -11.89
N ASP A 28 2.19 -5.07 -12.15
CA ASP A 28 1.63 -4.15 -11.15
C ASP A 28 0.94 -4.90 -10.00
N ARG A 29 0.28 -6.03 -10.31
CA ARG A 29 -0.29 -6.93 -9.30
C ARG A 29 0.79 -7.53 -8.39
N ALA A 30 1.88 -8.02 -9.00
CA ALA A 30 2.99 -8.62 -8.24
C ALA A 30 3.73 -7.59 -7.38
N LEU A 31 3.94 -6.38 -7.90
CA LEU A 31 4.49 -5.26 -7.14
C LEU A 31 3.60 -5.00 -5.92
N LEU A 32 2.30 -4.79 -6.15
CA LEU A 32 1.36 -4.50 -5.08
C LEU A 32 1.28 -5.61 -4.01
N ASP A 33 1.20 -6.88 -4.41
CA ASP A 33 1.17 -7.98 -3.45
C ASP A 33 2.46 -8.05 -2.61
N ARG A 34 3.62 -7.76 -3.22
CA ARG A 34 4.90 -7.68 -2.51
C ARG A 34 4.89 -6.53 -1.51
N THR A 35 4.52 -5.33 -1.95
CA THR A 35 4.51 -4.13 -1.11
C THR A 35 3.55 -4.28 0.06
N LEU A 36 2.37 -4.88 -0.16
CA LEU A 36 1.43 -5.22 0.92
C LEU A 36 1.97 -6.27 1.90
N ALA A 37 2.72 -7.26 1.41
CA ALA A 37 3.34 -8.26 2.27
C ALA A 37 4.46 -7.66 3.13
N GLU A 38 5.26 -6.75 2.57
CA GLU A 38 6.29 -6.02 3.32
C GLU A 38 5.64 -5.14 4.41
N VAL A 39 4.58 -4.41 4.08
CA VAL A 39 3.78 -3.63 5.05
C VAL A 39 3.23 -4.50 6.18
N ALA A 40 2.64 -5.67 5.85
CA ALA A 40 2.12 -6.59 6.85
C ALA A 40 3.22 -7.13 7.77
N SER A 41 4.38 -7.48 7.20
CA SER A 41 5.54 -7.93 7.97
C SER A 41 6.04 -6.84 8.93
N HIS A 42 5.98 -5.57 8.54
CA HIS A 42 6.32 -4.44 9.41
C HIS A 42 5.29 -4.18 10.50
N LEU A 43 4.00 -4.34 10.22
CA LEU A 43 2.95 -4.25 11.23
C LEU A 43 3.04 -5.34 12.32
N GLU A 44 3.63 -6.48 11.97
CA GLU A 44 3.90 -7.59 12.91
C GLU A 44 5.23 -7.42 13.65
N ALA A 45 6.24 -6.83 12.99
CA ALA A 45 7.51 -6.50 13.61
C ALA A 45 7.38 -5.21 14.44
N GLU A 46 7.06 -5.32 15.74
CA GLU A 46 7.09 -4.21 16.71
C GLU A 46 8.51 -3.63 16.97
N GLU A 47 9.41 -3.63 15.97
CA GLU A 47 10.80 -3.17 16.11
C GLU A 47 11.01 -1.78 15.48
N PRO A 48 11.15 -0.72 16.31
CA PRO A 48 11.19 0.68 15.88
C PRO A 48 12.53 1.13 15.26
N GLY A 49 13.29 0.24 14.59
CA GLY A 49 14.65 0.57 14.11
C GLY A 49 15.07 0.00 12.76
N LEU A 50 14.32 -0.97 12.21
CA LEU A 50 14.55 -1.53 10.86
C LEU A 50 13.56 -0.95 9.82
N ALA A 51 12.61 -0.13 10.28
CA ALA A 51 11.48 0.37 9.49
C ALA A 51 11.88 1.38 8.41
N GLU A 52 12.76 2.34 8.72
CA GLU A 52 12.92 3.55 7.92
C GLU A 52 13.45 3.28 6.49
N SER A 53 14.44 2.38 6.33
CA SER A 53 15.03 2.10 5.01
C SER A 53 14.21 1.16 4.13
N VAL A 54 13.41 0.28 4.74
CA VAL A 54 12.54 -0.64 3.97
C VAL A 54 11.24 0.08 3.62
N ALA A 55 10.71 0.87 4.54
CA ALA A 55 9.51 1.63 4.29
C ALA A 55 9.71 2.70 3.22
N GLU A 56 10.87 3.36 3.16
CA GLU A 56 11.17 4.32 2.09
C GLU A 56 11.07 3.67 0.69
N GLY A 57 11.51 2.41 0.54
CA GLY A 57 11.34 1.64 -0.70
C GLY A 57 9.89 1.25 -0.98
N VAL A 58 9.15 0.81 0.04
CA VAL A 58 7.70 0.51 -0.03
C VAL A 58 6.92 1.76 -0.43
N TYR A 59 7.31 2.92 0.08
CA TYR A 59 6.71 4.22 -0.24
C TYR A 59 6.88 4.61 -1.69
N GLU A 60 8.11 4.57 -2.20
CA GLU A 60 8.38 4.87 -3.61
C GLU A 60 7.61 3.90 -4.51
N GLU A 61 7.60 2.60 -4.20
CA GLU A 61 6.86 1.60 -5.00
C GLU A 61 5.35 1.87 -5.02
N LEU A 62 4.74 2.21 -3.87
CA LEU A 62 3.30 2.55 -3.81
C LEU A 62 3.00 3.85 -4.55
N GLN A 63 3.87 4.85 -4.45
CA GLN A 63 3.69 6.14 -5.09
C GLN A 63 3.83 6.04 -6.61
N GLU A 64 4.85 5.34 -7.11
CA GLU A 64 5.01 5.04 -8.54
C GLU A 64 3.80 4.27 -9.07
N LEU A 65 3.31 3.28 -8.30
CA LEU A 65 2.12 2.54 -8.68
C LEU A 65 0.89 3.45 -8.73
N ALA A 66 0.73 4.34 -7.75
CA ALA A 66 -0.37 5.30 -7.69
C ALA A 66 -0.39 6.25 -8.90
N GLU A 67 0.77 6.73 -9.35
CA GLU A 67 0.92 7.55 -10.56
C GLU A 67 0.60 6.74 -11.82
N ARG A 68 1.07 5.50 -11.92
CA ARG A 68 0.82 4.63 -13.09
C ARG A 68 -0.66 4.26 -13.23
N VAL A 69 -1.34 4.03 -12.11
CA VAL A 69 -2.76 3.73 -12.10
C VAL A 69 -3.64 4.98 -12.04
N GLU A 70 -3.10 6.18 -11.85
CA GLU A 70 -3.89 7.43 -11.81
C GLU A 70 -4.70 7.64 -13.10
N HIS A 71 -4.05 7.44 -14.25
CA HIS A 71 -4.67 7.63 -15.56
C HIS A 71 -5.63 6.52 -15.97
N THR A 72 -5.47 5.31 -15.41
CA THR A 72 -6.24 4.12 -15.81
C THR A 72 -7.33 3.77 -14.79
N ARG A 73 -7.05 3.97 -13.50
CA ARG A 73 -7.88 3.59 -12.35
C ARG A 73 -7.73 4.64 -11.21
N PRO A 74 -8.35 5.82 -11.33
CA PRO A 74 -8.21 6.92 -10.37
C PRO A 74 -8.64 6.53 -8.93
N ASN A 75 -9.64 5.65 -8.77
CA ASN A 75 -10.01 5.13 -7.45
C ASN A 75 -8.86 4.37 -6.78
N LEU A 76 -8.11 3.59 -7.56
CA LEU A 76 -7.00 2.79 -7.06
C LEU A 76 -5.85 3.70 -6.60
N SER A 77 -5.58 4.76 -7.34
CA SER A 77 -4.62 5.81 -6.96
C SER A 77 -4.99 6.47 -5.62
N ILE A 78 -6.27 6.79 -5.42
CA ILE A 78 -6.77 7.36 -4.14
C ILE A 78 -6.56 6.40 -2.98
N VAL A 79 -6.83 5.10 -3.17
CA VAL A 79 -6.65 4.09 -2.10
C VAL A 79 -5.17 3.89 -1.78
N LEU A 80 -4.30 3.87 -2.80
CA LEU A 80 -2.84 3.80 -2.62
C LEU A 80 -2.30 5.01 -1.84
N GLY A 81 -2.78 6.21 -2.16
CA GLY A 81 -2.44 7.42 -1.41
C GLY A 81 -2.83 7.33 0.07
N ARG A 82 -4.00 6.76 0.39
CA ARG A 82 -4.38 6.54 1.80
C ARG A 82 -3.50 5.52 2.51
N ILE A 83 -3.05 4.48 1.82
CA ILE A 83 -2.14 3.48 2.39
C ILE A 83 -0.80 4.15 2.74
N VAL A 84 -0.26 4.94 1.81
CA VAL A 84 0.93 5.79 1.99
C VAL A 84 0.77 6.71 3.21
N ASP A 85 -0.34 7.44 3.32
CA ASP A 85 -0.61 8.32 4.46
C ASP A 85 -0.71 7.55 5.80
N ALA A 86 -1.35 6.37 5.78
CA ALA A 86 -1.53 5.53 6.97
C ALA A 86 -0.20 4.92 7.45
N LEU A 87 0.66 4.50 6.53
CA LEU A 87 2.04 4.08 6.83
C LEU A 87 2.82 5.22 7.51
N SER A 88 2.57 6.47 7.09
CA SER A 88 3.39 7.62 7.51
C SER A 88 3.03 8.01 8.92
N GLN A 89 1.74 7.89 9.24
CA GLN A 89 1.23 8.03 10.60
C GLN A 89 1.72 6.92 11.54
N LEU A 90 2.07 5.75 11.01
CA LEU A 90 2.65 4.66 11.78
C LEU A 90 4.16 4.83 11.99
N GLY A 91 4.80 5.78 11.30
CA GLY A 91 6.25 5.98 11.35
C GLY A 91 7.04 4.82 10.73
N ILE A 92 6.40 4.11 9.81
CA ILE A 92 7.00 3.14 8.89
C ILE A 92 7.05 3.86 7.57
#